data_AF-H1DDJ0-F1
#
_entry.id   AF-H1DDJ0-F1
#
_cell.length_a   1.000
_cell.length_b   1.000
_cell.length_c   1.000
_cell.angle_alpha   90.00
_cell.angle_beta   90.00
_cell.angle_gamma   90.00
#
_symmetry.space_group_name_H-M   'P 1'
#
loop_
_entity.id
_entity.type
_entity.pdbx_description
1 polymer ?
#
loop_
_entity_poly.entity_id
_entity_poly.type
_entity_poly.pdbx_seq_one_letter_code
_entity_poly.pdbx_strand_id
1 'polypeptide(L)'
;MEYAMESFFSIEPTKTYRDYFNVHMVYAVSRKACVGDDPTQTALGTVWDKVNGVTNRLIQLPDYVYIPVSRGVIPYPSIIVNGKKTGFALVEGTGIIKPNYAFSCYLCGGLDYLKYLILHESVGHGFGLLGDEYVDYIDQELPESNKNRLKLDQAKGLCLNLSLTNDSQSVYWSHLIGHPRYPYVGVYEGGYKYDKGVWRSELVSLMSTLLTDLYFNAISRELLVKRILELSGEGYSFDKFLQKDSDEGRPTGGSLSLSPFRSTSIDWIDRLSVGPDEP
;
A
#
# COMPACT_ATOMS: atom_id res chain seq x y z
N MET A 1 5.54 14.81 -11.76
CA MET A 1 6.41 13.61 -11.65
C MET A 1 7.42 13.79 -10.52
N GLU A 2 8.27 14.81 -10.53
CA GLU A 2 9.21 15.08 -9.41
C GLU A 2 8.54 15.14 -8.03
N TYR A 3 7.43 15.88 -7.88
CA TYR A 3 6.68 15.91 -6.62
C TYR A 3 6.22 14.52 -6.15
N ALA A 4 5.79 13.66 -7.07
CA ALA A 4 5.36 12.29 -6.73
C ALA A 4 6.56 11.44 -6.29
N MET A 5 7.70 11.58 -6.97
CA MET A 5 8.94 10.93 -6.59
C MET A 5 9.44 11.40 -5.22
N GLU A 6 9.46 12.71 -4.95
CA GLU A 6 9.82 13.24 -3.62
C GLU A 6 8.82 12.81 -2.54
N SER A 7 7.53 12.69 -2.88
CA SER A 7 6.51 12.17 -1.94
C SER A 7 6.83 10.75 -1.48
N PHE A 8 7.31 9.88 -2.38
CA PHE A 8 7.67 8.49 -2.05
C PHE A 8 8.74 8.41 -0.96
N PHE A 9 9.70 9.35 -0.95
CA PHE A 9 10.82 9.41 -0.01
C PHE A 9 10.62 10.43 1.12
N SER A 10 9.39 10.92 1.32
CA SER A 10 9.15 12.05 2.22
C SER A 10 9.01 11.68 3.69
N ILE A 11 8.82 10.39 4.01
CA ILE A 11 8.65 9.89 5.38
C ILE A 11 9.45 8.60 5.59
N GLU A 12 9.62 8.19 6.84
CA GLU A 12 10.32 6.96 7.17
C GLU A 12 9.53 5.70 6.77
N PRO A 13 10.20 4.62 6.36
CA PRO A 13 11.66 4.47 6.27
C PRO A 13 12.24 4.83 4.89
N THR A 14 11.43 5.10 3.87
CA THR A 14 11.93 5.38 2.51
C THR A 14 12.77 6.65 2.48
N LYS A 15 12.52 7.62 3.37
CA LYS A 15 13.38 8.78 3.61
C LYS A 15 14.82 8.38 3.95
N THR A 16 15.03 7.59 5.00
CA THR A 16 16.37 7.13 5.40
C THR A 16 17.03 6.23 4.36
N TYR A 17 16.24 5.40 3.67
CA TYR A 17 16.74 4.41 2.72
C TYR A 17 16.67 4.86 1.26
N ARG A 18 16.56 6.16 0.98
CA ARG A 18 16.40 6.69 -0.39
C ARG A 18 17.48 6.17 -1.36
N ASP A 19 18.72 6.08 -0.90
CA ASP A 19 19.87 5.65 -1.71
C ASP A 19 19.83 4.18 -2.13
N TYR A 20 18.87 3.39 -1.62
CA TYR A 20 18.64 2.00 -2.01
C TYR A 20 17.78 1.87 -3.29
N PHE A 21 17.27 2.98 -3.82
CA PHE A 21 16.33 2.98 -4.94
C PHE A 21 16.94 3.63 -6.19
N ASN A 22 16.78 2.96 -7.32
CA ASN A 22 16.93 3.57 -8.64
C ASN A 22 15.55 4.01 -9.14
N VAL A 23 15.39 5.30 -9.47
CA VAL A 23 14.11 5.85 -9.89
C VAL A 23 14.18 6.29 -11.35
N HIS A 24 13.23 5.80 -12.15
CA HIS A 24 13.09 6.15 -13.55
C HIS A 24 11.74 6.82 -13.80
N MET A 25 11.74 8.00 -14.40
CA MET A 25 10.53 8.70 -14.80
C MET A 25 10.19 8.37 -16.25
N VAL A 26 9.05 7.71 -16.47
CA VAL A 26 8.54 7.36 -17.80
C VAL A 26 7.29 8.17 -18.08
N TYR A 27 7.26 8.87 -19.21
CA TYR A 27 6.11 9.67 -19.63
C TYR A 27 5.27 8.90 -20.65
N ALA A 28 4.07 8.50 -20.24
CA ALA A 28 3.06 7.88 -21.12
C ALA A 28 2.04 8.95 -21.55
N VAL A 29 2.12 9.39 -22.81
CA VAL A 29 1.32 10.53 -23.31
C VAL A 29 -0.05 10.05 -23.79
N SER A 30 -1.11 10.52 -23.13
CA SER A 30 -2.51 10.19 -23.43
C SER A 30 -3.13 11.16 -24.45
N ARG A 31 -4.19 10.73 -25.14
CA ARG A 31 -4.96 11.59 -26.09
C ARG A 31 -5.85 12.60 -25.36
N LYS A 32 -6.25 12.29 -24.14
CA LYS A 32 -7.04 13.16 -23.25
C LYS A 32 -6.23 13.53 -22.01
N ALA A 33 -6.49 14.72 -21.47
CA ALA A 33 -5.78 15.25 -20.31
C ALA A 33 -6.09 14.51 -19.00
N CYS A 34 -7.29 13.92 -18.90
CA CYS A 34 -7.80 13.23 -17.72
C CYS A 34 -8.40 11.87 -18.11
N VAL A 35 -8.42 10.94 -17.16
CA VAL A 35 -9.07 9.64 -17.30
C VAL A 35 -10.59 9.79 -17.51
N GLY A 36 -11.11 9.05 -18.48
CA GLY A 36 -12.54 8.90 -18.80
C GLY A 36 -12.92 7.42 -18.86
N ASP A 37 -14.03 7.09 -19.50
CA ASP A 37 -14.56 5.73 -19.62
C ASP A 37 -14.02 4.94 -20.84
N ASP A 38 -13.42 5.62 -21.82
CA ASP A 38 -12.80 5.00 -22.99
C ASP A 38 -11.30 4.71 -22.77
N PRO A 39 -10.88 3.42 -22.68
CA PRO A 39 -9.48 3.04 -22.44
C PRO A 39 -8.55 3.40 -23.60
N THR A 40 -9.08 3.65 -24.81
CA THR A 40 -8.27 4.01 -25.99
C THR A 40 -7.80 5.47 -25.97
N GLN A 41 -8.33 6.27 -25.04
CA GLN A 41 -7.96 7.68 -24.88
C GLN A 41 -6.81 7.90 -23.89
N THR A 42 -6.44 6.87 -23.11
CA THR A 42 -5.34 6.93 -22.14
C THR A 42 -4.19 6.02 -22.59
N ALA A 43 -2.95 6.45 -22.34
CA ALA A 43 -1.75 5.73 -22.78
C ALA A 43 -1.54 4.39 -22.07
N LEU A 44 -2.11 4.26 -20.86
CA LEU A 44 -1.94 3.08 -20.01
C LEU A 44 -3.23 2.27 -19.88
N GLY A 45 -4.25 2.54 -20.72
CA GLY A 45 -5.54 1.84 -20.66
C GLY A 45 -6.28 1.98 -19.33
N THR A 46 -5.95 3.01 -18.54
CA THR A 46 -6.65 3.33 -17.29
C THR A 46 -7.96 4.02 -17.62
N VAL A 47 -9.03 3.61 -16.95
CA VAL A 47 -10.37 4.17 -17.12
C VAL A 47 -11.01 4.50 -15.78
N TRP A 48 -12.03 5.36 -15.84
CA TRP A 48 -12.93 5.65 -14.74
C TRP A 48 -14.30 5.12 -15.11
N ASP A 49 -14.82 4.22 -14.29
CA ASP A 49 -16.20 3.76 -14.39
C ASP A 49 -16.97 4.09 -13.10
N LYS A 50 -18.29 4.29 -13.25
CA LYS A 50 -19.14 4.74 -12.14
C LYS A 50 -19.35 3.67 -11.06
N VAL A 51 -19.11 2.40 -11.38
CA VAL A 51 -19.42 1.25 -10.52
C VAL A 51 -18.19 0.76 -9.78
N ASN A 52 -17.00 0.85 -10.35
CA ASN A 52 -15.78 0.27 -9.78
C ASN A 52 -14.66 1.30 -9.60
N GLY A 53 -14.92 2.57 -9.90
CA GLY A 53 -13.96 3.66 -9.72
C GLY A 53 -12.89 3.70 -10.82
N VAL A 54 -11.63 3.96 -10.45
CA VAL A 54 -10.52 3.89 -11.41
C VAL A 54 -10.06 2.46 -11.53
N THR A 55 -9.86 2.01 -12.77
CA THR A 55 -9.53 0.63 -13.09
C THR A 55 -8.53 0.63 -14.23
N ASN A 56 -7.75 -0.44 -14.33
CA ASN A 56 -6.79 -0.59 -15.42
C ASN A 56 -6.98 -1.94 -16.10
N ARG A 57 -7.06 -1.95 -17.43
CA ARG A 57 -7.20 -3.20 -18.20
C ARG A 57 -5.89 -3.98 -18.37
N LEU A 58 -4.79 -3.49 -17.79
CA LEU A 58 -3.40 -3.94 -17.90
C LEU A 58 -2.83 -3.98 -19.32
N ILE A 59 -3.56 -3.42 -20.28
CA ILE A 59 -3.14 -3.32 -21.67
C ILE A 59 -2.00 -2.29 -21.73
N GLN A 60 -0.84 -2.68 -22.29
CA GLN A 60 0.36 -1.86 -22.51
C GLN A 60 1.23 -1.49 -21.29
N LEU A 61 0.80 -1.73 -20.04
CA LEU A 61 1.63 -1.38 -18.87
C LEU A 61 3.03 -2.01 -18.89
N PRO A 62 3.19 -3.33 -19.19
CA PRO A 62 4.52 -3.92 -19.28
C PRO A 62 5.42 -3.21 -20.31
N ASP A 63 4.85 -2.77 -21.43
CA ASP A 63 5.60 -2.12 -22.52
C ASP A 63 6.22 -0.78 -22.09
N TYR A 64 5.62 -0.09 -21.10
CA TYR A 64 6.18 1.14 -20.53
C TYR A 64 7.11 0.88 -19.35
N VAL A 65 6.69 -0.01 -18.46
CA VAL A 65 7.35 -0.27 -17.17
C VAL A 65 8.73 -0.88 -17.36
N TYR A 66 8.92 -1.71 -18.39
CA TYR A 66 10.20 -2.36 -18.65
C TYR A 66 11.14 -1.54 -19.55
N ILE A 67 10.73 -0.38 -20.10
CA ILE A 67 11.60 0.46 -20.94
C ILE A 67 12.89 0.86 -20.22
N PRO A 68 12.85 1.38 -18.97
CA PRO A 68 14.07 1.84 -18.30
C PRO A 68 14.76 0.74 -17.49
N VAL A 69 14.25 -0.49 -17.50
CA VAL A 69 14.64 -1.55 -16.56
C VAL A 69 15.48 -2.61 -17.29
N SER A 70 16.60 -2.99 -16.68
CA SER A 70 17.43 -4.06 -17.22
C SER A 70 16.69 -5.40 -17.22
N ARG A 71 16.99 -6.27 -18.20
CA ARG A 71 16.41 -7.62 -18.25
C ARG A 71 16.68 -8.37 -16.94
N GLY A 72 15.65 -9.02 -16.42
CA GLY A 72 15.72 -9.82 -15.19
C GLY A 72 15.48 -9.04 -13.89
N VAL A 73 15.39 -7.70 -13.96
CA VAL A 73 14.98 -6.88 -12.81
C VAL A 73 13.46 -6.72 -12.82
N ILE A 74 12.82 -6.98 -11.68
CA ILE A 74 11.38 -6.73 -11.50
C ILE A 74 11.20 -5.31 -10.95
N PRO A 75 10.55 -4.39 -11.69
CA PRO A 75 10.31 -3.04 -11.22
C PRO A 75 9.13 -2.96 -10.24
N TYR A 76 9.03 -1.82 -9.55
CA TYR A 76 7.90 -1.45 -8.69
C TYR A 76 7.23 -0.17 -9.24
N PRO A 77 6.28 -0.28 -10.19
CA PRO A 77 5.66 0.88 -10.81
C PRO A 77 4.76 1.66 -9.86
N SER A 78 5.08 2.95 -9.70
CA SER A 78 4.18 3.97 -9.15
C SER A 78 3.62 4.79 -10.30
N ILE A 79 2.32 4.65 -10.58
CA ILE A 79 1.66 5.17 -11.78
C ILE A 79 0.78 6.36 -11.38
N ILE A 80 1.06 7.52 -11.98
CA ILE A 80 0.28 8.74 -11.75
C ILE A 80 -0.77 8.88 -12.85
N VAL A 81 -2.03 9.02 -12.46
CA VAL A 81 -3.15 9.11 -13.40
C VAL A 81 -3.89 10.42 -13.22
N ASN A 82 -4.00 11.23 -14.27
CA ASN A 82 -4.69 12.51 -14.17
C ASN A 82 -6.22 12.34 -14.12
N GLY A 83 -6.89 13.09 -13.25
CA GLY A 83 -8.32 13.40 -13.36
C GLY A 83 -9.22 12.99 -12.20
N LYS A 84 -8.74 12.25 -11.21
CA LYS A 84 -9.55 11.75 -10.07
C LYS A 84 -8.79 11.81 -8.74
N LYS A 85 -9.54 11.78 -7.64
CA LYS A 85 -9.05 11.78 -6.25
C LYS A 85 -9.25 10.36 -5.67
N THR A 86 -8.44 9.41 -6.11
CA THR A 86 -8.53 7.98 -5.73
C THR A 86 -7.23 7.25 -6.09
N GLY A 87 -6.97 6.12 -5.46
CA GLY A 87 -5.85 5.24 -5.77
C GLY A 87 -6.24 3.79 -5.58
N PHE A 88 -5.38 2.90 -6.05
CA PHE A 88 -5.47 1.47 -5.82
C PHE A 88 -4.13 0.81 -6.14
N ALA A 89 -3.89 -0.37 -5.58
CA ALA A 89 -2.78 -1.23 -5.94
C ALA A 89 -3.26 -2.59 -6.47
N LEU A 90 -2.55 -3.10 -7.47
CA LEU A 90 -2.70 -4.45 -8.01
C LEU A 90 -1.52 -5.29 -7.51
N VAL A 91 -1.78 -6.10 -6.49
CA VAL A 91 -0.77 -6.94 -5.82
C VAL A 91 -1.07 -8.40 -6.14
N GLU A 92 -0.33 -8.98 -7.09
CA GLU A 92 -0.49 -10.41 -7.47
C GLU A 92 0.36 -11.34 -6.58
N GLY A 93 1.25 -10.78 -5.77
CA GLY A 93 2.11 -11.52 -4.84
C GLY A 93 3.23 -10.65 -4.27
N THR A 94 4.38 -11.26 -4.01
CA THR A 94 5.52 -10.58 -3.37
C THR A 94 6.27 -9.61 -4.27
N GLY A 95 5.88 -9.45 -5.54
CA GLY A 95 6.59 -8.56 -6.45
C GLY A 95 7.98 -9.05 -6.87
N ILE A 96 8.27 -10.36 -6.76
CA ILE A 96 9.58 -10.97 -7.08
C ILE A 96 9.57 -11.68 -8.45
N ILE A 97 8.41 -12.18 -8.88
CA ILE A 97 8.25 -12.86 -10.19
C ILE A 97 7.61 -11.91 -11.21
N LYS A 98 6.64 -11.11 -10.76
CA LYS A 98 5.93 -10.11 -11.55
C LYS A 98 5.83 -8.82 -10.75
N PRO A 99 5.80 -7.65 -11.40
CA PRO A 99 5.63 -6.37 -10.73
C PRO A 99 4.24 -6.27 -10.11
N ASN A 100 4.18 -5.65 -8.93
CA ASN A 100 2.94 -5.11 -8.39
C ASN A 100 2.78 -3.66 -8.87
N TYR A 101 1.57 -3.24 -9.20
CA TYR A 101 1.33 -1.90 -9.76
C TYR A 101 0.56 -1.05 -8.77
N ALA A 102 1.06 0.16 -8.47
CA ALA A 102 0.33 1.13 -7.65
C ALA A 102 -0.13 2.29 -8.51
N PHE A 103 -1.38 2.72 -8.35
CA PHE A 103 -1.99 3.82 -9.07
C PHE A 103 -2.38 4.91 -8.09
N SER A 104 -1.85 6.11 -8.30
CA SER A 104 -2.19 7.30 -7.51
C SER A 104 -2.76 8.36 -8.44
N CYS A 105 -4.07 8.60 -8.37
CA CYS A 105 -4.70 9.57 -9.24
C CYS A 105 -4.48 11.00 -8.73
N TYR A 106 -4.15 11.89 -9.67
CA TYR A 106 -3.95 13.31 -9.44
C TYR A 106 -5.15 14.10 -9.98
N LEU A 107 -5.93 14.69 -9.08
CA LEU A 107 -6.87 15.76 -9.44
C LEU A 107 -6.10 17.09 -9.46
N CYS A 108 -6.29 17.90 -10.50
CA CYS A 108 -5.60 19.20 -10.64
C CYS A 108 -5.72 20.05 -9.36
N GLY A 109 -4.57 20.47 -8.81
CA GLY A 109 -4.49 21.22 -7.54
C GLY A 109 -4.47 20.37 -6.27
N GLY A 110 -4.65 19.05 -6.34
CA GLY A 110 -4.72 18.14 -5.20
C GLY A 110 -3.38 17.50 -4.81
N LEU A 111 -2.33 18.30 -4.61
CA LEU A 111 -0.98 17.77 -4.32
C LEU A 111 -0.90 17.01 -2.99
N ASP A 112 -1.51 17.52 -1.92
CA ASP A 112 -1.48 16.83 -0.61
C ASP A 112 -2.14 15.44 -0.67
N TYR A 113 -3.24 15.33 -1.43
CA TYR A 113 -3.88 14.05 -1.64
C TYR A 113 -3.04 13.11 -2.51
N LEU A 114 -2.36 13.65 -3.53
CA LEU A 114 -1.43 12.85 -4.32
C LEU A 114 -0.28 12.32 -3.45
N LYS A 115 0.29 13.15 -2.58
CA LYS A 115 1.33 12.72 -1.63
C LYS A 115 0.84 11.56 -0.77
N TYR A 116 -0.35 11.70 -0.19
CA TYR A 116 -0.97 10.62 0.56
C TYR A 116 -1.10 9.34 -0.28
N LEU A 117 -1.69 9.42 -1.47
CA LEU A 117 -1.87 8.25 -2.34
C LEU A 117 -0.55 7.60 -2.74
N ILE A 118 0.52 8.39 -2.96
CA ILE A 118 1.83 7.82 -3.26
C ILE A 118 2.35 7.01 -2.09
N LEU A 119 2.24 7.56 -0.89
CA LEU A 119 2.67 6.86 0.31
C LEU A 119 1.79 5.61 0.56
N HIS A 120 0.47 5.72 0.48
CA HIS A 120 -0.44 4.61 0.77
C HIS A 120 -0.38 3.51 -0.30
N GLU A 121 -0.56 3.88 -1.57
CA GLU A 121 -0.64 2.92 -2.67
C GLU A 121 0.73 2.44 -3.11
N SER A 122 1.69 3.36 -3.30
CA SER A 122 2.98 3.01 -3.89
C SER A 122 3.96 2.50 -2.84
N VAL A 123 4.11 3.20 -1.71
CA VAL A 123 4.99 2.75 -0.63
C VAL A 123 4.32 1.63 0.18
N GLY A 124 3.08 1.81 0.61
CA GLY A 124 2.37 0.85 1.47
C GLY A 124 2.02 -0.46 0.77
N HIS A 125 1.11 -0.42 -0.20
CA HIS A 125 0.67 -1.63 -0.89
C HIS A 125 1.66 -2.15 -1.94
N GLY A 126 1.98 -1.34 -2.94
CA GLY A 126 2.72 -1.76 -4.13
C GLY A 126 4.14 -2.23 -3.81
N PHE A 127 4.87 -1.43 -3.05
CA PHE A 127 6.20 -1.79 -2.55
C PHE A 127 6.12 -2.59 -1.25
N GLY A 128 5.50 -2.06 -0.20
CA GLY A 128 5.56 -2.62 1.15
C GLY A 128 4.71 -3.86 1.41
N LEU A 129 3.81 -4.23 0.49
CA LEU A 129 2.88 -5.35 0.63
C LEU A 129 1.99 -5.27 1.88
N LEU A 130 1.74 -4.05 2.37
CA LEU A 130 0.93 -3.80 3.55
C LEU A 130 -0.56 -3.95 3.23
N GLY A 131 -1.34 -4.35 4.22
CA GLY A 131 -2.81 -4.35 4.14
C GLY A 131 -3.40 -3.06 4.69
N ASP A 132 -4.65 -2.78 4.32
CA ASP A 132 -5.41 -1.65 4.84
C ASP A 132 -5.72 -1.81 6.33
N GLU A 133 -5.51 -0.76 7.12
CA GLU A 133 -5.77 -0.73 8.56
C GLU A 133 -6.99 0.14 8.93
N TYR A 134 -7.61 0.81 7.95
CA TYR A 134 -8.82 1.60 8.20
C TYR A 134 -10.06 0.70 8.37
N VAL A 135 -11.11 1.29 8.95
CA VAL A 135 -12.41 0.68 9.18
C VAL A 135 -13.45 1.47 8.40
N ASP A 136 -14.10 0.82 7.44
CA ASP A 136 -15.26 1.36 6.70
C ASP A 136 -16.57 0.72 7.19
N TYR A 137 -16.52 -0.57 7.55
CA TYR A 137 -17.64 -1.37 8.02
C TYR A 137 -17.72 -1.38 9.55
N ILE A 138 -18.21 -0.26 10.10
CA ILE A 138 -18.41 -0.06 11.55
C ILE A 138 -19.33 -1.14 12.11
N ASP A 139 -18.99 -1.67 13.29
CA ASP A 139 -19.70 -2.73 14.00
C ASP A 139 -19.82 -4.08 13.27
N GLN A 140 -19.19 -4.25 12.11
CA GLN A 140 -19.22 -5.49 11.34
C GLN A 140 -18.00 -6.36 11.62
N GLU A 141 -18.27 -7.65 11.77
CA GLU A 141 -17.26 -8.71 11.83
C GLU A 141 -16.70 -8.99 10.45
N LEU A 142 -15.38 -9.15 10.36
CA LEU A 142 -14.70 -9.62 9.15
C LEU A 142 -15.28 -10.98 8.70
N PRO A 143 -15.91 -11.07 7.51
CA PRO A 143 -16.51 -12.32 7.03
C PRO A 143 -15.47 -13.44 6.89
N GLU A 144 -15.90 -14.70 7.05
CA GLU A 144 -14.99 -15.86 6.98
C GLU A 144 -14.30 -15.99 5.61
N SER A 145 -14.97 -15.60 4.52
CA SER A 145 -14.36 -15.51 3.19
C SER A 145 -13.14 -14.57 3.17
N ASN A 146 -13.26 -13.42 3.83
CA ASN A 146 -12.22 -12.40 3.90
C ASN A 146 -11.12 -12.81 4.89
N LYS A 147 -11.47 -13.49 5.99
CA LYS A 147 -10.48 -14.13 6.89
C LYS A 147 -9.63 -15.15 6.13
N ASN A 148 -10.25 -16.02 5.33
CA ASN A 148 -9.53 -17.01 4.53
C ASN A 148 -8.66 -16.37 3.45
N ARG A 149 -9.11 -15.28 2.82
CA ARG A 149 -8.29 -14.50 1.89
C ARG A 149 -7.06 -13.93 2.60
N LEU A 150 -7.25 -13.25 3.74
CA LEU A 150 -6.15 -12.66 4.50
C LEU A 150 -5.14 -13.73 4.94
N LYS A 151 -5.60 -14.92 5.39
CA LYS A 151 -4.70 -16.05 5.69
C LYS A 151 -3.86 -16.47 4.48
N LEU A 152 -4.46 -16.56 3.29
CA LEU A 152 -3.74 -16.94 2.06
C LEU A 152 -2.71 -15.88 1.64
N ASP A 153 -3.03 -14.60 1.81
CA ASP A 153 -2.11 -13.51 1.50
C ASP A 153 -0.96 -13.46 2.51
N GLN A 154 -1.25 -13.67 3.80
CA GLN A 154 -0.23 -13.77 4.84
C GLN A 154 0.69 -14.97 4.68
N ALA A 155 0.17 -16.12 4.22
CA ALA A 155 1.00 -17.28 3.88
C ALA A 155 2.00 -17.01 2.75
N LYS A 156 1.76 -15.98 1.94
CA LYS A 156 2.68 -15.49 0.89
C LYS A 156 3.55 -14.31 1.36
N GLY A 157 3.40 -13.86 2.60
CA GLY A 157 4.13 -12.74 3.18
C GLY A 157 3.53 -11.36 2.92
N LEU A 158 2.24 -11.26 2.58
CA LEU A 158 1.52 -10.00 2.40
C LEU A 158 0.69 -9.67 3.65
N CYS A 159 0.33 -8.39 3.83
CA CYS A 159 -0.61 -7.93 4.86
C CYS A 159 -0.21 -8.36 6.29
N LEU A 160 1.10 -8.44 6.57
CA LEU A 160 1.63 -8.85 7.88
C LEU A 160 1.53 -7.75 8.95
N ASN A 161 1.09 -6.54 8.57
CA ASN A 161 0.70 -5.47 9.48
C ASN A 161 -0.71 -5.68 10.09
N LEU A 162 -1.42 -6.74 9.67
CA LEU A 162 -2.72 -7.16 10.20
C LEU A 162 -2.63 -8.55 10.84
N SER A 163 -3.56 -8.87 11.72
CA SER A 163 -3.67 -10.17 12.38
C SER A 163 -5.12 -10.64 12.47
N LEU A 164 -5.34 -11.96 12.48
CA LEU A 164 -6.63 -12.60 12.76
C LEU A 164 -6.72 -13.15 14.19
N THR A 165 -5.77 -12.79 15.05
CA THR A 165 -5.73 -13.13 16.47
C THR A 165 -5.42 -11.88 17.29
N ASN A 166 -6.01 -11.79 18.49
CA ASN A 166 -5.73 -10.77 19.48
C ASN A 166 -4.63 -11.17 20.48
N ASP A 167 -4.09 -12.38 20.36
CA ASP A 167 -3.02 -12.85 21.24
C ASP A 167 -1.70 -12.16 20.91
N SER A 168 -1.25 -11.33 21.85
CA SER A 168 0.02 -10.57 21.78
C SER A 168 1.26 -11.42 21.47
N GLN A 169 1.23 -12.72 21.76
CA GLN A 169 2.38 -13.61 21.54
C GLN A 169 2.40 -14.21 20.13
N SER A 170 1.28 -14.18 19.40
CA SER A 170 1.14 -14.82 18.07
C SER A 170 0.94 -13.85 16.91
N VAL A 171 0.73 -12.55 17.15
CA VAL A 171 0.75 -11.52 16.10
C VAL A 171 2.13 -11.39 15.46
N TYR A 172 2.20 -10.99 14.18
CA TYR A 172 3.47 -10.85 13.43
C TYR A 172 4.45 -9.81 14.00
N TRP A 173 3.97 -8.93 14.87
CA TRP A 173 4.75 -7.89 15.55
C TRP A 173 4.93 -8.16 17.04
N SER A 174 4.82 -9.41 17.49
CA SER A 174 4.89 -9.77 18.91
C SER A 174 6.22 -9.34 19.57
N HIS A 175 7.32 -9.35 18.81
CA HIS A 175 8.64 -8.88 19.28
C HIS A 175 8.73 -7.37 19.49
N LEU A 176 7.81 -6.59 18.91
CA LEU A 176 7.71 -5.14 19.16
C LEU A 176 6.91 -4.84 20.43
N ILE A 177 6.01 -5.75 20.85
CA ILE A 177 5.18 -5.56 22.05
C ILE A 177 6.05 -5.63 23.30
N GLY A 178 6.00 -4.56 24.10
CA GLY A 178 6.83 -4.43 25.32
C GLY A 178 8.28 -4.04 25.05
N HIS A 179 8.69 -3.85 23.80
CA HIS A 179 10.01 -3.33 23.48
C HIS A 179 10.11 -1.86 23.93
N PRO A 180 11.15 -1.44 24.70
CA PRO A 180 11.21 -0.09 25.28
C PRO A 180 11.16 1.07 24.27
N ARG A 181 11.59 0.82 23.02
CA ARG A 181 11.54 1.80 21.92
C ARG A 181 10.12 2.00 21.37
N TYR A 182 9.24 1.02 21.56
CA TYR A 182 7.90 0.99 20.96
C TYR A 182 6.82 0.79 22.03
N PRO A 183 6.76 1.64 23.07
CA PRO A 183 5.84 1.45 24.20
C PRO A 183 4.35 1.59 23.81
N TYR A 184 4.09 2.06 22.59
CA TYR A 184 2.77 2.26 22.02
C TYR A 184 2.28 1.11 21.14
N VAL A 185 3.13 0.11 20.86
CA VAL A 185 2.73 -1.05 20.06
C VAL A 185 1.90 -2.01 20.93
N GLY A 186 0.75 -2.39 20.41
CA GLY A 186 -0.21 -3.27 21.08
C GLY A 186 -0.96 -4.12 20.07
N VAL A 187 -2.18 -4.51 20.42
CA VAL A 187 -3.07 -5.30 19.55
C VAL A 187 -4.44 -4.64 19.60
N TYR A 188 -4.75 -3.87 18.55
CA TYR A 188 -5.96 -3.04 18.47
C TYR A 188 -6.91 -3.63 17.45
N GLU A 189 -8.16 -3.88 17.83
CA GLU A 189 -9.16 -4.42 16.91
C GLU A 189 -9.57 -3.38 15.86
N GLY A 190 -9.87 -3.86 14.67
CA GLY A 190 -10.20 -3.09 13.49
C GLY A 190 -9.06 -3.05 12.48
N GLY A 191 -9.43 -3.15 11.21
CA GLY A 191 -8.52 -3.17 10.07
C GLY A 191 -9.14 -3.93 8.92
N TYR A 192 -8.46 -4.01 7.78
CA TYR A 192 -8.96 -4.68 6.59
C TYR A 192 -10.39 -4.23 6.19
N LYS A 193 -10.74 -2.96 6.46
CA LYS A 193 -12.07 -2.34 6.30
C LYS A 193 -13.11 -2.72 7.36
N TYR A 194 -12.87 -3.68 8.24
CA TYR A 194 -13.84 -4.17 9.24
C TYR A 194 -13.47 -3.76 10.66
N ASP A 195 -14.48 -3.56 11.48
CA ASP A 195 -14.32 -3.12 12.87
C ASP A 195 -13.92 -4.27 13.80
N LYS A 196 -14.37 -5.50 13.51
CA LYS A 196 -14.20 -6.67 14.37
C LYS A 196 -13.57 -7.87 13.65
N GLY A 197 -12.85 -8.72 14.39
CA GLY A 197 -12.29 -9.97 13.86
C GLY A 197 -10.96 -9.84 13.13
N VAL A 198 -10.30 -8.69 13.22
CA VAL A 198 -8.98 -8.39 12.67
C VAL A 198 -8.30 -7.31 13.51
N TRP A 199 -6.99 -7.39 13.67
CA TRP A 199 -6.22 -6.52 14.55
C TRP A 199 -5.04 -5.87 13.84
N ARG A 200 -4.65 -4.68 14.31
CA ARG A 200 -3.48 -3.90 13.88
C ARG A 200 -2.60 -3.53 15.09
N SER A 201 -1.37 -3.10 14.82
CA SER A 201 -0.35 -2.91 15.87
C SER A 201 -0.45 -1.57 16.61
N GLU A 202 -1.03 -0.54 15.98
CA GLU A 202 -1.18 0.81 16.53
C GLU A 202 -2.55 1.38 16.15
N LEU A 203 -3.05 2.36 16.91
CA LEU A 203 -4.32 3.03 16.61
C LEU A 203 -4.26 3.88 15.34
N VAL A 204 -3.08 4.39 14.99
CA VAL A 204 -2.84 5.29 13.85
C VAL A 204 -1.66 4.79 13.02
N SER A 205 -1.86 4.79 11.71
CA SER A 205 -0.89 4.49 10.68
C SER A 205 -1.33 5.20 9.39
N LEU A 206 -0.41 5.37 8.45
CA LEU A 206 -0.72 5.76 7.09
C LEU A 206 -1.65 4.74 6.41
N MET A 207 -1.59 3.48 6.82
CA MET A 207 -2.50 2.45 6.33
C MET A 207 -3.90 2.54 6.96
N SER A 208 -4.09 3.38 8.00
CA SER A 208 -5.36 3.54 8.71
C SER A 208 -6.00 4.93 8.57
N THR A 209 -5.25 5.93 8.14
CA THR A 209 -5.69 7.33 8.05
C THR A 209 -5.42 7.90 6.66
N LEU A 210 -6.09 9.02 6.33
CA LEU A 210 -6.10 9.47 4.95
C LEU A 210 -5.32 10.74 4.63
N LEU A 211 -5.01 11.62 5.59
CA LEU A 211 -4.41 12.92 5.22
C LEU A 211 -3.58 13.61 6.31
N THR A 212 -3.86 13.38 7.59
CA THR A 212 -3.25 14.16 8.68
C THR A 212 -2.00 13.52 9.24
N ASP A 213 -1.93 12.19 9.24
CA ASP A 213 -0.93 11.43 9.98
C ASP A 213 -0.12 10.58 9.00
N LEU A 214 0.75 11.25 8.25
CA LEU A 214 1.65 10.61 7.28
C LEU A 214 2.80 9.89 8.01
N TYR A 215 2.48 8.75 8.62
CA TYR A 215 3.39 7.96 9.44
C TYR A 215 3.04 6.47 9.32
N PHE A 216 4.00 5.62 8.94
CA PHE A 216 3.82 4.18 9.04
C PHE A 216 4.03 3.70 10.47
N ASN A 217 3.14 2.86 10.99
CA ASN A 217 3.32 2.21 12.30
C ASN A 217 4.60 1.35 12.34
N ALA A 218 5.04 0.98 13.54
CA ALA A 218 6.34 0.33 13.75
C ALA A 218 6.52 -0.96 12.92
N ILE A 219 5.51 -1.84 12.89
CA ILE A 219 5.57 -3.06 12.07
C ILE A 219 5.62 -2.75 10.57
N SER A 220 4.87 -1.75 10.10
CA SER A 220 4.91 -1.33 8.70
C SER A 220 6.30 -0.81 8.31
N ARG A 221 6.96 -0.03 9.17
CA ARG A 221 8.35 0.41 8.94
C ARG A 221 9.32 -0.76 8.93
N GLU A 222 9.18 -1.72 9.84
CA GLU A 222 10.01 -2.92 9.86
C GLU A 222 9.85 -3.74 8.58
N LEU A 223 8.62 -3.99 8.12
CA LEU A 223 8.34 -4.72 6.90
C LEU A 223 8.91 -4.02 5.66
N LEU A 224 8.80 -2.70 5.60
CA LEU A 224 9.41 -1.88 4.54
C LEU A 224 10.95 -1.98 4.56
N VAL A 225 11.59 -1.81 5.73
CA VAL A 225 13.05 -1.93 5.88
C VAL A 225 13.53 -3.33 5.53
N LYS A 226 12.85 -4.36 6.04
CA LYS A 226 13.15 -5.77 5.73
C LYS A 226 13.17 -5.99 4.22
N ARG A 227 12.14 -5.51 3.52
CA ARG A 227 12.04 -5.63 2.08
C ARG A 227 13.13 -4.86 1.34
N ILE A 228 13.45 -3.63 1.75
CA ILE A 228 14.54 -2.83 1.16
C ILE A 228 15.87 -3.58 1.26
N LEU A 229 16.19 -4.10 2.46
CA LEU A 229 17.45 -4.80 2.72
C LEU A 229 17.53 -6.18 2.04
N GLU A 230 16.41 -6.88 1.90
CA GLU A 230 16.36 -8.15 1.17
C GLU A 230 16.56 -7.93 -0.34
N LEU A 231 15.90 -6.92 -0.92
CA LEU A 231 16.02 -6.60 -2.34
C LEU A 231 17.38 -6.00 -2.71
N SER A 232 18.07 -5.34 -1.78
CA SER A 232 19.44 -4.86 -1.98
C SER A 232 20.52 -5.94 -1.80
N GLY A 233 20.14 -7.12 -1.27
CA GLY A 233 21.06 -8.20 -0.95
C GLY A 233 21.86 -8.00 0.35
N GLU A 234 21.61 -6.94 1.12
CA GLU A 234 22.27 -6.72 2.42
C GLU A 234 21.80 -7.67 3.52
N GLY A 235 20.59 -8.21 3.37
CA GLY A 235 19.97 -9.08 4.36
C GLY A 235 19.44 -8.32 5.59
N TYR A 236 18.28 -8.74 6.05
CA TYR A 236 17.60 -8.16 7.21
C TYR A 236 18.12 -8.72 8.53
N SER A 237 18.17 -7.86 9.56
CA SER A 237 18.16 -8.26 10.97
C SER A 237 17.40 -7.23 11.79
N PHE A 238 16.82 -7.66 12.92
CA PHE A 238 16.10 -6.75 13.81
C PHE A 238 17.00 -5.63 14.34
N ASP A 239 18.26 -5.94 14.66
CA ASP A 239 19.24 -4.93 15.09
C ASP A 239 19.51 -3.87 14.01
N LYS A 240 19.60 -4.25 12.73
CA LYS A 240 19.75 -3.30 11.62
C LYS A 240 18.55 -2.37 11.52
N PHE A 241 17.34 -2.90 11.71
CA PHE A 241 16.13 -2.09 11.78
C PHE A 241 16.20 -1.12 12.96
N LEU A 242 16.45 -1.60 14.19
CA LEU A 242 16.54 -0.76 15.38
C LEU A 242 17.61 0.35 15.25
N GLN A 243 18.73 0.11 14.58
CA GLN A 243 19.80 1.11 14.42
C GLN A 243 19.36 2.34 13.64
N LYS A 244 18.48 2.18 12.65
CA LYS A 244 18.07 3.25 11.73
C LYS A 244 16.60 3.65 11.83
N ASP A 245 15.77 2.87 12.53
CA ASP A 245 14.34 3.16 12.63
C ASP A 245 14.09 4.52 13.29
N SER A 246 13.10 5.24 12.80
CA SER A 246 12.68 6.52 13.38
C SER A 246 11.17 6.59 13.29
N ASP A 247 10.53 6.95 14.40
CA ASP A 247 9.10 7.23 14.47
C ASP A 247 8.78 8.73 14.27
N GLU A 248 9.68 9.44 13.56
CA GLU A 248 9.42 10.81 13.11
C GLU A 248 8.06 10.90 12.38
N GLY A 249 7.25 11.89 12.76
CA GLY A 249 5.91 12.07 12.23
C GLY A 249 4.81 11.28 12.95
N ARG A 250 5.16 10.42 13.91
CA ARG A 250 4.17 9.72 14.75
C ARG A 250 3.31 10.73 15.52
N PRO A 251 1.97 10.65 15.45
CA PRO A 251 1.10 11.53 16.24
C PRO A 251 1.24 11.22 17.74
N THR A 252 1.68 12.19 18.54
CA THR A 252 1.73 12.08 20.00
C THR A 252 0.48 12.67 20.63
N GLY A 253 -0.20 11.89 21.49
CA GLY A 253 -1.34 12.22 22.35
C GLY A 253 -1.94 13.62 22.24
N GLY A 254 -3.11 13.72 21.58
CA GLY A 254 -3.96 14.93 21.55
C GLY A 254 -4.85 15.06 20.31
N SER A 255 -4.50 14.40 19.20
CA SER A 255 -5.25 14.44 17.94
C SER A 255 -5.46 13.04 17.36
N LEU A 256 -5.90 12.09 18.18
CA LEU A 256 -6.43 10.83 17.66
C LEU A 256 -7.83 11.11 17.07
N SER A 257 -7.90 11.79 15.93
CA SER A 257 -9.13 11.86 15.16
C SER A 257 -9.29 10.55 14.41
N LEU A 258 -9.98 9.59 15.02
CA LEU A 258 -10.60 8.50 14.27
C LEU A 258 -11.70 9.15 13.42
N SER A 259 -11.32 9.73 12.28
CA SER A 259 -12.30 10.19 11.31
C SER A 259 -12.92 8.92 10.71
N PRO A 260 -14.23 8.68 10.87
CA PRO A 260 -14.88 7.55 10.21
C PRO A 260 -14.68 7.72 8.71
N PHE A 261 -13.97 6.78 8.11
CA PHE A 261 -13.72 6.83 6.70
C PHE A 261 -14.99 6.44 5.93
N ARG A 262 -15.27 7.16 4.85
CA ARG A 262 -16.23 6.76 3.81
C ARG A 262 -15.41 6.63 2.53
N SER A 263 -14.72 5.51 2.42
CA SER A 263 -14.13 5.13 1.14
C SER A 263 -15.25 4.78 0.16
N THR A 264 -15.15 5.28 -1.06
CA THR A 264 -15.77 4.64 -2.22
C THR A 264 -14.76 3.73 -2.91
N SER A 265 -13.91 3.02 -2.16
CA SER A 265 -13.14 1.90 -2.73
C SER A 265 -14.09 0.72 -2.86
N ILE A 266 -14.20 0.22 -4.08
CA ILE A 266 -14.95 -0.97 -4.39
C ILE A 266 -13.89 -2.05 -4.61
N ASP A 267 -14.09 -3.18 -3.94
CA ASP A 267 -13.18 -4.33 -3.95
C ASP A 267 -12.80 -4.72 -5.37
N TRP A 268 -11.50 -4.74 -5.65
CA TRP A 268 -10.94 -5.21 -6.92
C TRP A 268 -10.33 -6.62 -6.84
N ILE A 269 -10.77 -7.46 -5.90
CA ILE A 269 -10.34 -8.87 -5.79
C ILE A 269 -11.53 -9.84 -5.90
N ASP A 270 -12.65 -9.44 -6.50
CA ASP A 270 -13.81 -10.32 -6.64
C ASP A 270 -13.96 -10.97 -8.03
N ARG A 271 -13.00 -10.81 -8.95
CA ARG A 271 -13.13 -11.37 -10.32
C ARG A 271 -11.85 -11.92 -10.96
N LEU A 272 -11.01 -12.58 -10.18
CA LEU A 272 -10.03 -13.54 -10.72
C LEU A 272 -10.21 -14.92 -10.06
N SER A 273 -11.45 -15.37 -10.01
CA SER A 273 -11.78 -16.78 -9.82
C SER A 273 -12.07 -17.37 -11.20
N VAL A 274 -11.05 -18.02 -11.75
CA VAL A 274 -11.11 -19.23 -12.58
C VAL A 274 -12.37 -19.37 -13.43
N GLY A 275 -12.27 -19.09 -14.73
CA GLY A 275 -13.23 -19.60 -15.69
C GLY A 275 -13.19 -21.13 -15.67
N PRO A 276 -14.33 -21.84 -15.64
CA PRO A 276 -14.35 -23.21 -16.10
C PRO A 276 -14.31 -23.21 -17.63
N ASP A 277 -13.44 -24.06 -18.15
CA ASP A 277 -13.40 -24.46 -19.55
C ASP A 277 -14.79 -24.80 -20.09
N GLU A 278 -14.91 -24.50 -21.39
CA GLU A 278 -15.85 -24.95 -22.43
C GLU A 278 -16.61 -26.28 -22.22
N PRO A 279 -17.76 -26.48 -22.91
CA PRO A 279 -17.94 -26.25 -24.35
C PRO A 279 -19.06 -25.28 -24.77
#